data_AF-A0A3M2R8N9-F1
#
_entry.id   AF-A0A3M2R8N9-F1
#
_cell.length_a   1.000
_cell.length_b   1.000
_cell.length_c   1.000
_cell.angle_alpha   90.00
_cell.angle_beta   90.00
_cell.angle_gamma   90.00
#
_symmetry.space_group_name_H-M   'P 1'
#
loop_
_entity.id
_entity.type
_entity.pdbx_description
1 polymer ?
#
loop_
_entity_poly.entity_id
_entity_poly.type
_entity_poly.pdbx_seq_one_letter_code
_entity_poly.pdbx_strand_id
1 'polypeptide(L)'
;MAHNNHWTNIIPRDDENMYENNRGNDIPVLYVIARPQQGQSHLVGFALKELFGHLTSAQHACKTQLTQFQQHCQRVGIDMSNQAFRQREWALWVRERFDPDMCPHLQAIIDRGRRQVAASYSWQYSPSRDVSGHFANAVRLLDFSCQTVMGMVHQGMNDWDAFVKLEVELRAAVGYANLSKEVNPSYSWS
;
A
#
# COMPACT_ATOMS: atom_id res chain seq x y z
N MET A 1 22.41 52.53 0.83
CA MET A 1 22.62 53.14 -0.51
C MET A 1 22.85 51.99 -1.48
N ALA A 2 22.28 51.87 -2.67
CA ALA A 2 21.12 52.50 -3.32
C ALA A 2 20.53 51.41 -4.27
N HIS A 3 19.22 51.21 -4.39
CA HIS A 3 18.26 51.94 -5.23
C HIS A 3 18.53 51.94 -6.76
N ASN A 4 17.46 51.57 -7.48
CA ASN A 4 17.16 51.76 -8.92
C ASN A 4 17.88 50.84 -9.94
N ASN A 5 17.19 50.13 -10.85
CA ASN A 5 16.06 50.42 -11.77
C ASN A 5 16.49 51.06 -13.11
N HIS A 6 15.77 50.66 -14.18
CA HIS A 6 15.77 51.11 -15.60
C HIS A 6 16.61 50.25 -16.56
N TRP A 7 16.27 50.00 -17.84
CA TRP A 7 15.11 50.29 -18.75
C TRP A 7 15.20 49.25 -19.92
N THR A 8 14.25 48.97 -20.84
CA THR A 8 12.85 49.40 -21.16
C THR A 8 12.14 48.32 -22.01
N ASN A 9 10.80 48.38 -22.09
CA ASN A 9 9.93 48.14 -23.24
C ASN A 9 10.46 47.42 -24.51
N ILE A 10 9.73 46.40 -24.98
CA ILE A 10 9.01 46.47 -26.26
C ILE A 10 7.59 45.88 -26.06
N ILE A 11 6.57 46.68 -26.38
CA ILE A 11 5.17 46.25 -26.54
C ILE A 11 4.88 46.27 -28.04
N PRO A 12 4.18 45.28 -28.61
CA PRO A 12 3.35 45.48 -29.79
C PRO A 12 1.88 45.58 -29.37
N ARG A 13 1.29 46.76 -29.54
CA ARG A 13 -0.12 46.90 -29.88
C ARG A 13 -0.20 47.13 -31.39
N ASP A 14 -1.20 46.53 -31.99
CA ASP A 14 -2.13 47.07 -33.00
C ASP A 14 -2.85 45.83 -33.55
N ASP A 15 -4.11 45.62 -33.19
CA ASP A 15 -5.28 46.16 -33.89
C ASP A 15 -5.42 45.61 -35.31
N GLU A 16 -6.08 44.46 -35.44
CA GLU A 16 -6.95 44.19 -36.59
C GLU A 16 -8.15 43.31 -36.17
N ASN A 17 -9.25 43.98 -35.81
CA ASN A 17 -10.56 43.34 -35.68
C ASN A 17 -11.14 43.09 -37.08
N MET A 18 -10.90 41.90 -37.64
CA MET A 18 -11.66 41.40 -38.79
C MET A 18 -12.79 40.46 -38.31
N TYR A 19 -13.89 41.05 -37.87
CA TYR A 19 -15.16 40.33 -37.76
C TYR A 19 -15.81 40.24 -39.14
N GLU A 20 -15.69 39.11 -39.82
CA GLU A 20 -16.76 38.70 -40.74
C GLU A 20 -16.99 37.19 -40.80
N ASN A 21 -18.26 36.85 -40.55
CA ASN A 21 -18.90 35.54 -40.58
C ASN A 21 -18.22 34.41 -41.37
N ASN A 22 -18.09 33.24 -40.74
CA ASN A 22 -18.86 32.12 -41.27
C ASN A 22 -19.32 31.11 -40.22
N ARG A 23 -20.51 30.54 -40.45
CA ARG A 23 -21.14 29.52 -39.59
C ARG A 23 -20.50 28.16 -39.86
N GLY A 24 -20.05 27.49 -38.80
CA GLY A 24 -19.58 26.11 -38.87
C GLY A 24 -19.49 25.50 -37.48
N ASN A 25 -20.49 24.72 -37.10
CA ASN A 25 -20.42 23.88 -35.91
C ASN A 25 -19.44 22.73 -36.18
N ASP A 26 -18.16 22.93 -35.88
CA ASP A 26 -17.22 21.83 -35.68
C ASP A 26 -16.27 22.23 -34.54
N ILE A 27 -16.64 21.85 -33.32
CA ILE A 27 -15.68 21.76 -32.22
C ILE A 27 -14.99 20.40 -32.41
N PRO A 28 -13.73 20.33 -32.87
CA PRO A 28 -12.94 19.13 -32.68
C PRO A 28 -12.68 19.04 -31.18
N VAL A 29 -13.58 18.38 -30.45
CA VAL A 29 -13.30 17.89 -29.10
C VAL A 29 -12.23 16.83 -29.27
N LEU A 30 -10.97 17.28 -29.34
CA LEU A 30 -9.80 16.49 -29.11
C LEU A 30 -9.88 16.00 -27.66
N TYR A 31 -10.65 14.93 -27.47
CA TYR A 31 -10.37 13.92 -26.47
C TYR A 31 -8.96 13.43 -26.77
N VAL A 32 -7.99 14.17 -26.24
CA VAL A 32 -6.66 13.65 -25.97
C VAL A 32 -6.89 12.57 -24.92
N ILE A 33 -7.20 11.36 -25.41
CA ILE A 33 -7.01 10.13 -24.67
C ILE A 33 -5.51 10.05 -24.47
N ALA A 34 -5.02 10.76 -23.45
CA ALA A 34 -3.68 10.61 -22.96
C ALA A 34 -3.49 9.10 -22.76
N ARG A 35 -2.48 8.53 -23.42
CA ARG A 35 -2.12 7.14 -23.15
C ARG A 35 -1.75 7.04 -21.66
N PRO A 36 -1.96 5.91 -20.98
CA PRO A 36 -1.35 5.69 -19.69
C PRO A 36 0.16 5.87 -19.86
N GLN A 37 0.75 6.87 -19.20
CA GLN A 37 2.20 7.03 -19.25
C GLN A 37 2.81 5.80 -18.59
N GLN A 38 3.58 5.01 -19.33
CA GLN A 38 4.14 3.75 -18.83
C GLN A 38 4.91 3.96 -17.50
N GLY A 39 5.63 5.08 -17.40
CA GLY A 39 6.31 5.53 -16.17
C GLY A 39 5.41 5.58 -14.92
N GLN A 40 4.12 5.90 -15.06
CA GLN A 40 3.18 5.90 -13.94
C GLN A 40 2.73 4.47 -13.58
N SER A 41 2.46 3.61 -14.57
CA SER A 41 2.12 2.18 -14.39
C SER A 41 3.10 1.49 -13.44
N HIS A 42 4.39 1.73 -13.68
CA HIS A 42 5.50 1.18 -12.89
C HIS A 42 5.47 1.61 -11.42
N LEU A 43 4.87 2.75 -11.06
CA LEU A 43 4.77 3.22 -9.66
C LEU A 43 3.84 2.34 -8.82
N VAL A 44 2.67 1.94 -9.34
CA VAL A 44 1.79 0.96 -8.65
C VAL A 44 2.45 -0.41 -8.62
N GLY A 45 3.06 -0.85 -9.72
CA GLY A 45 3.79 -2.13 -9.76
C GLY A 45 4.92 -2.18 -8.73
N PHE A 46 5.67 -1.09 -8.57
CA PHE A 46 6.72 -0.93 -7.57
C PHE A 46 6.16 -0.88 -6.14
N ALA A 47 5.16 -0.03 -5.87
CA ALA A 47 4.55 0.08 -4.54
C ALA A 47 3.91 -1.24 -4.07
N LEU A 48 3.23 -1.97 -4.97
CA LEU A 48 2.71 -3.31 -4.68
C LEU A 48 3.83 -4.31 -4.41
N LYS A 49 4.96 -4.22 -5.13
CA LYS A 49 6.13 -5.09 -4.90
C LYS A 49 6.82 -4.80 -3.56
N GLU A 50 6.98 -3.54 -3.17
CA GLU A 50 7.50 -3.15 -1.85
C GLU A 50 6.57 -3.66 -0.73
N LEU A 51 5.28 -3.35 -0.81
CA LEU A 51 4.29 -3.78 0.18
C LEU A 51 4.20 -5.32 0.27
N PHE A 52 4.20 -6.02 -0.87
CA PHE A 52 4.26 -7.49 -0.90
C PHE A 52 5.51 -8.04 -0.19
N GLY A 53 6.68 -7.42 -0.41
CA GLY A 53 7.92 -7.79 0.27
C GLY A 53 7.81 -7.62 1.79
N HIS A 54 7.33 -6.47 2.25
CA HIS A 54 7.14 -6.19 3.67
C HIS A 54 6.14 -7.15 4.34
N LEU A 55 4.99 -7.40 3.71
CA LEU A 55 3.98 -8.34 4.21
C LEU A 55 4.52 -9.78 4.26
N THR A 56 5.31 -10.19 3.26
CA THR A 56 5.93 -11.53 3.22
C THR A 56 6.95 -11.70 4.34
N SER A 57 7.82 -10.72 4.57
CA SER A 57 8.79 -10.73 5.67
C SER A 57 8.09 -10.75 7.04
N ALA A 58 7.03 -9.97 7.22
CA ALA A 58 6.25 -9.95 8.44
C ALA A 58 5.52 -11.28 8.70
N GLN A 59 4.90 -11.86 7.67
CA GLN A 59 4.24 -13.17 7.75
C GLN A 59 5.24 -14.28 8.12
N HIS A 60 6.43 -14.28 7.51
CA HIS A 60 7.51 -15.21 7.84
C HIS A 60 7.99 -15.05 9.28
N ALA A 61 8.16 -13.82 9.76
CA ALA A 61 8.56 -13.53 11.14
C ALA A 61 7.52 -14.02 12.16
N CYS A 62 6.22 -13.70 11.96
CA CYS A 62 5.14 -14.16 12.85
C CYS A 62 5.03 -15.69 12.87
N LYS A 63 5.07 -16.35 11.71
CA LYS A 63 5.07 -17.81 11.61
C LYS A 63 6.28 -18.45 12.31
N THR A 64 7.44 -17.82 12.21
CA THR A 64 8.67 -18.27 12.89
C THR A 64 8.54 -18.18 14.41
N GLN A 65 8.01 -17.06 14.93
CA GLN A 65 7.76 -16.88 16.35
C GLN A 65 6.75 -17.90 16.91
N LEU A 66 5.63 -18.15 16.20
CA LEU A 66 4.67 -19.19 16.57
C LEU A 66 5.32 -20.58 16.63
N THR A 67 6.15 -20.91 15.63
CA THR A 67 6.84 -22.21 15.55
C THR A 67 7.85 -22.37 16.68
N GLN A 68 8.67 -21.35 16.96
CA GLN A 68 9.67 -21.37 18.03
C GLN A 68 9.03 -21.40 19.42
N PHE A 69 7.90 -20.70 19.61
CA PHE A 69 7.12 -20.76 20.84
C PHE A 69 6.52 -22.15 21.08
N GLN A 70 5.90 -22.77 20.06
CA GLN A 70 5.42 -24.17 20.16
C GLN A 70 6.55 -25.14 20.52
N GLN A 71 7.71 -25.02 19.87
CA GLN A 71 8.91 -25.81 20.19
C GLN A 71 9.48 -25.51 21.58
N HIS A 72 9.28 -24.31 22.12
CA HIS A 72 9.62 -23.98 23.50
C HIS A 72 8.68 -24.68 24.47
N CYS A 73 7.37 -24.52 24.33
CA CYS A 73 6.37 -25.17 25.19
C CYS A 73 6.53 -26.70 25.22
N GLN A 74 6.79 -27.34 24.07
CA GLN A 74 7.12 -28.77 23.99
C GLN A 74 8.36 -29.14 24.82
N ARG A 75 9.44 -28.34 24.78
CA ARG A 75 10.68 -28.60 25.53
C ARG A 75 10.53 -28.38 27.04
N VAL A 76 9.67 -27.46 27.47
CA VAL A 76 9.42 -27.18 28.90
C VAL A 76 8.21 -27.95 29.47
N GLY A 77 7.56 -28.82 28.68
CA GLY A 77 6.43 -29.63 29.12
C GLY A 77 5.11 -28.85 29.33
N ILE A 78 4.98 -27.68 28.69
CA ILE A 78 3.76 -26.85 28.76
C ILE A 78 2.72 -27.41 27.78
N ASP A 79 1.56 -27.78 28.31
CA ASP A 79 0.40 -28.17 27.51
C ASP A 79 -0.21 -26.95 26.79
N MET A 80 -0.08 -26.93 25.47
CA MET A 80 -0.64 -25.90 24.59
C MET A 80 -2.18 -25.86 24.57
N SER A 81 -2.86 -26.90 25.07
CA SER A 81 -4.32 -26.90 25.25
C SER A 81 -4.76 -26.06 26.46
N ASN A 82 -3.89 -25.91 27.46
CA ASN A 82 -4.18 -25.10 28.64
C ASN A 82 -3.93 -23.62 28.34
N GLN A 83 -5.02 -22.89 28.06
CA GLN A 83 -4.98 -21.47 27.70
C GLN A 83 -4.25 -20.60 28.74
N ALA A 84 -4.43 -20.86 30.05
CA ALA A 84 -3.84 -20.04 31.10
C ALA A 84 -2.31 -20.18 31.17
N PHE A 85 -1.78 -21.40 31.10
CA PHE A 85 -0.33 -21.61 31.04
C PHE A 85 0.25 -21.12 29.71
N ARG A 86 -0.38 -21.44 28.57
CA ARG A 86 0.03 -20.95 27.26
C ARG A 86 0.13 -19.43 27.22
N GLN A 87 -0.87 -18.73 27.73
CA GLN A 87 -0.91 -17.27 27.72
C GLN A 87 0.12 -16.64 28.66
N ARG A 88 0.39 -17.26 29.82
CA ARG A 88 1.48 -16.85 30.72
C ARG A 88 2.84 -16.99 30.04
N GLU A 89 3.11 -18.14 29.42
CA GLU A 89 4.38 -18.38 28.73
C GLU A 89 4.52 -17.50 27.48
N TRP A 90 3.42 -17.18 26.79
CA TRP A 90 3.45 -16.22 25.67
C TRP A 90 3.88 -14.82 26.13
N ALA A 91 3.36 -14.33 27.25
CA ALA A 91 3.77 -13.04 27.80
C ALA A 91 5.26 -13.00 28.21
N LEU A 92 5.81 -14.11 28.72
CA LEU A 92 7.25 -14.26 28.99
C LEU A 92 8.06 -14.29 27.69
N TRP A 93 7.62 -15.10 26.72
CA TRP A 93 8.25 -15.23 25.41
C TRP A 93 8.35 -13.90 24.68
N VAL A 94 7.25 -13.13 24.63
CA VAL A 94 7.23 -11.80 24.00
C VAL A 94 8.21 -10.86 24.70
N ARG A 95 8.18 -10.78 26.03
CA ARG A 95 9.09 -9.92 26.81
C ARG A 95 10.58 -10.25 26.59
N GLU A 96 10.92 -11.50 26.29
CA GLU A 96 12.30 -11.96 26.10
C GLU A 96 12.78 -11.93 24.65
N ARG A 97 11.87 -11.92 23.67
CA ARG A 97 12.20 -12.11 22.24
C ARG A 97 11.78 -10.97 21.32
N PHE A 98 10.88 -10.09 21.76
CA PHE A 98 10.32 -9.04 20.93
C PHE A 98 10.88 -7.70 21.36
N ASP A 99 11.39 -6.95 20.38
CA ASP A 99 11.75 -5.56 20.55
C ASP A 99 10.46 -4.73 20.77
N PRO A 100 10.37 -3.87 21.81
CA PRO A 100 9.26 -2.94 21.99
C PRO A 100 8.93 -2.12 20.73
N ASP A 101 9.94 -1.75 19.94
CA ASP A 101 9.79 -0.97 18.71
C ASP A 101 9.31 -1.81 17.52
N MET A 102 9.27 -3.14 17.62
CA MET A 102 8.83 -4.02 16.53
C MET A 102 7.37 -3.76 16.12
N CYS A 103 6.50 -3.46 17.08
CA CYS A 103 5.09 -3.13 16.81
C CYS A 103 4.91 -1.84 16.00
N PRO A 104 5.38 -0.67 16.48
CA PRO A 104 5.25 0.58 15.72
C PRO A 104 6.03 0.53 14.40
N HIS A 105 7.17 -0.18 14.34
CA HIS A 105 7.92 -0.36 13.10
C HIS A 105 7.12 -1.15 12.04
N LEU A 106 6.51 -2.28 12.43
CA LEU A 106 5.68 -3.09 11.53
C LEU A 106 4.44 -2.32 11.05
N GLN A 107 3.76 -1.61 11.96
CA GLN A 107 2.63 -0.74 11.61
C GLN A 107 3.06 0.38 10.64
N ALA A 108 4.17 1.07 10.91
CA ALA A 108 4.67 2.16 10.08
C ALA A 108 5.07 1.70 8.67
N ILE A 109 5.71 0.53 8.54
CA ILE A 109 6.08 -0.04 7.23
C ILE A 109 4.82 -0.42 6.44
N ILE A 110 3.86 -1.12 7.05
CA ILE A 110 2.63 -1.53 6.37
C ILE A 110 1.81 -0.30 5.97
N ASP A 111 1.63 0.68 6.86
CA ASP A 111 0.88 1.88 6.55
C ASP A 111 1.56 2.71 5.45
N ARG A 112 2.89 2.82 5.46
CA ARG A 112 3.65 3.50 4.41
C ARG A 112 3.43 2.82 3.06
N GLY A 113 3.61 1.50 2.97
CA GLY A 113 3.41 0.75 1.72
C GLY A 113 1.96 0.84 1.23
N ARG A 114 0.99 0.71 2.13
CA ARG A 114 -0.45 0.88 1.87
C ARG A 114 -0.77 2.27 1.31
N ARG A 115 -0.24 3.34 1.92
CA ARG A 115 -0.37 4.72 1.43
C ARG A 115 0.32 4.93 0.08
N GLN A 116 1.50 4.33 -0.16
CA GLN A 116 2.18 4.38 -1.46
C GLN A 116 1.37 3.70 -2.57
N VAL A 117 0.73 2.56 -2.28
CA VAL A 117 -0.18 1.88 -3.22
C VAL A 117 -1.41 2.76 -3.47
N ALA A 118 -2.05 3.31 -2.44
CA ALA A 118 -3.23 4.17 -2.59
C ALA A 118 -2.93 5.48 -3.36
N ALA A 119 -1.78 6.12 -3.10
CA ALA A 119 -1.31 7.28 -3.85
C ALA A 119 -1.04 6.90 -5.32
N SER A 120 -0.28 5.85 -5.58
CA SER A 120 0.03 5.44 -6.96
C SER A 120 -1.24 5.01 -7.73
N TYR A 121 -2.21 4.40 -7.04
CA TYR A 121 -3.50 3.97 -7.60
C TYR A 121 -4.39 5.17 -7.96
N SER A 122 -4.60 6.09 -7.01
CA SER A 122 -5.41 7.31 -7.23
C SER A 122 -4.84 8.23 -8.31
N TRP A 123 -3.52 8.23 -8.52
CA TRP A 123 -2.87 9.00 -9.59
C TRP A 123 -2.94 8.32 -10.97
N GLN A 124 -3.05 7.00 -11.05
CA GLN A 124 -3.20 6.27 -12.33
C GLN A 124 -4.64 6.27 -12.87
N TYR A 125 -5.62 6.26 -11.97
CA TYR A 125 -7.02 5.96 -12.30
C TYR A 125 -7.96 7.09 -11.88
N SER A 126 -7.95 8.14 -12.71
CA SER A 126 -9.09 9.07 -12.79
C SER A 126 -10.38 8.31 -13.13
N PRO A 127 -11.56 8.71 -12.64
CA PRO A 127 -12.85 8.03 -12.90
C PRO A 127 -13.25 7.84 -14.37
N SER A 128 -12.48 8.40 -15.32
CA SER A 128 -12.67 8.28 -16.77
C SER A 128 -11.99 7.06 -17.42
N ARG A 129 -11.31 6.19 -16.66
CA ARG A 129 -10.73 4.95 -17.18
C ARG A 129 -11.27 3.73 -16.45
N ASP A 130 -11.86 2.81 -17.20
CA ASP A 130 -12.22 1.47 -16.72
C ASP A 130 -10.97 0.73 -16.22
N VAL A 131 -10.84 0.68 -14.89
CA VAL A 131 -9.97 -0.29 -14.22
C VAL A 131 -10.65 -1.65 -14.36
N SER A 132 -9.90 -2.73 -14.60
CA SER A 132 -10.47 -4.06 -14.44
C SER A 132 -11.03 -4.19 -13.01
N GLY A 133 -12.33 -4.48 -12.87
CA GLY A 133 -12.98 -4.53 -11.56
C GLY A 133 -12.31 -5.52 -10.59
N HIS A 134 -11.65 -6.54 -11.15
CA HIS A 134 -10.80 -7.48 -10.43
C HIS A 134 -9.59 -6.81 -9.75
N PHE A 135 -8.87 -5.89 -10.42
CA PHE A 135 -7.74 -5.17 -9.82
C PHE A 135 -8.19 -4.19 -8.74
N ALA A 136 -9.25 -3.41 -9.00
CA ALA A 136 -9.83 -2.51 -8.00
C ALA A 136 -10.29 -3.27 -6.74
N ASN A 137 -10.92 -4.44 -6.91
CA ASN A 137 -11.34 -5.27 -5.78
C ASN A 137 -10.14 -5.92 -5.04
N ALA A 138 -9.10 -6.37 -5.75
CA ALA A 138 -7.89 -6.93 -5.14
C ALA A 138 -7.15 -5.89 -4.27
N VAL A 139 -7.00 -4.66 -4.77
CA VAL A 139 -6.39 -3.54 -4.01
C VAL A 139 -7.25 -3.16 -2.79
N ARG A 140 -8.58 -3.18 -2.91
CA ARG A 140 -9.50 -2.92 -1.79
C ARG A 140 -9.41 -3.98 -0.69
N LEU A 141 -9.30 -5.27 -1.06
CA LEU A 141 -9.12 -6.37 -0.11
C LEU A 141 -7.74 -6.30 0.56
N LEU A 142 -6.71 -5.94 -0.20
CA LEU A 142 -5.38 -5.67 0.34
C LEU A 142 -5.38 -4.52 1.37
N ASP A 143 -6.00 -3.38 1.07
CA ASP A 143 -6.10 -2.26 2.01
C ASP A 143 -6.84 -2.67 3.30
N PHE A 144 -7.95 -3.41 3.19
CA PHE A 144 -8.68 -3.95 4.34
C PHE A 144 -7.80 -4.88 5.19
N SER A 145 -7.14 -5.88 4.60
CA SER A 145 -6.26 -6.78 5.35
C SER A 145 -5.07 -6.05 5.97
N CYS A 146 -4.49 -5.05 5.29
CA CYS A 146 -3.45 -4.20 5.88
C CYS A 146 -3.96 -3.43 7.11
N GLN A 147 -5.17 -2.86 7.06
CA GLN A 147 -5.80 -2.20 8.21
C GLN A 147 -6.02 -3.17 9.38
N THR A 148 -6.56 -4.37 9.09
CA THR A 148 -6.78 -5.43 10.09
C THR A 148 -5.46 -5.84 10.75
N VAL A 149 -4.41 -6.14 9.96
CA VAL A 149 -3.07 -6.45 10.47
C VAL A 149 -2.57 -5.35 11.40
N MET A 150 -2.59 -4.08 10.97
CA MET A 150 -2.14 -2.95 11.79
C MET A 150 -2.89 -2.84 13.12
N GLY A 151 -4.22 -3.03 13.12
CA GLY A 151 -5.03 -3.03 14.34
C GLY A 151 -4.71 -4.20 15.29
N MET A 152 -4.32 -5.35 14.74
CA MET A 152 -4.07 -6.58 15.51
C MET A 152 -2.64 -6.72 16.05
N VAL A 153 -1.65 -6.01 15.49
CA VAL A 153 -0.23 -6.12 15.90
C VAL A 153 -0.05 -5.98 17.42
N HIS A 154 -0.60 -4.93 18.04
CA HIS A 154 -0.46 -4.73 19.48
C HIS A 154 -1.20 -5.80 20.30
N GLN A 155 -2.39 -6.22 19.86
CA GLN A 155 -3.13 -7.28 20.54
C GLN A 155 -2.39 -8.63 20.49
N GLY A 156 -1.77 -8.97 19.36
CA GLY A 156 -1.00 -10.20 19.20
C GLY A 156 0.20 -10.30 20.15
N MET A 157 0.89 -9.20 20.46
CA MET A 157 1.98 -9.24 21.44
C MET A 157 1.47 -9.49 22.87
N ASN A 158 0.21 -9.18 23.15
CA ASN A 158 -0.40 -9.37 24.46
C ASN A 158 -1.18 -10.67 24.58
N ASP A 159 -1.61 -11.30 23.48
CA ASP A 159 -2.49 -12.48 23.46
C ASP A 159 -2.10 -13.47 22.35
N TRP A 160 -1.87 -14.72 22.72
CA TRP A 160 -1.38 -15.75 21.78
C TRP A 160 -2.40 -16.06 20.68
N ASP A 161 -3.69 -16.15 21.01
CA ASP A 161 -4.75 -16.45 20.05
C ASP A 161 -4.93 -15.29 19.04
N ALA A 162 -4.71 -14.05 19.48
CA ALA A 162 -4.62 -12.87 18.62
C ALA A 162 -3.36 -12.90 17.73
N PHE A 163 -2.22 -13.38 18.22
CA PHE A 163 -1.00 -13.53 17.41
C PHE A 163 -1.14 -14.62 16.33
N VAL A 164 -1.83 -15.72 16.65
CA VAL A 164 -2.20 -16.74 15.65
C VAL A 164 -3.09 -16.14 14.56
N LYS A 165 -4.10 -15.36 14.93
CA LYS A 165 -4.97 -14.67 13.95
C LYS A 165 -4.19 -13.62 13.13
N LEU A 166 -3.24 -12.90 13.74
CA LEU A 166 -2.35 -11.95 13.05
C LEU A 166 -1.53 -12.63 11.94
N GLU A 167 -1.03 -13.86 12.14
CA GLU A 167 -0.35 -14.64 11.08
C GLU A 167 -1.31 -14.95 9.92
N VAL A 168 -2.56 -15.31 10.22
CA VAL A 168 -3.58 -15.60 9.21
C VAL A 168 -3.93 -14.37 8.38
N GLU A 169 -4.12 -13.22 9.01
CA GLU A 169 -4.39 -11.94 8.34
C GLU A 169 -3.19 -11.44 7.52
N LEU A 170 -1.96 -11.60 8.03
CA LEU A 170 -0.74 -11.34 7.27
C LEU A 170 -0.65 -12.23 6.03
N ARG A 171 -0.97 -13.52 6.15
CA ARG A 171 -1.02 -14.46 5.02
C ARG A 171 -2.10 -14.08 4.00
N ALA A 172 -3.27 -13.61 4.46
CA ALA A 172 -4.31 -13.07 3.58
C ALA A 172 -3.84 -11.81 2.84
N ALA A 173 -3.21 -10.87 3.53
CA ALA A 173 -2.63 -9.66 2.95
C ALA A 173 -1.55 -9.98 1.90
N VAL A 174 -0.66 -10.94 2.15
CA VAL A 174 0.31 -11.47 1.16
C VAL A 174 -0.42 -12.02 -0.07
N GLY A 175 -1.50 -12.78 0.13
CA GLY A 175 -2.35 -13.31 -0.95
C GLY A 175 -2.97 -12.21 -1.81
N TYR A 176 -3.58 -11.20 -1.20
CA TYR A 176 -4.17 -10.06 -1.93
C TYR A 176 -3.13 -9.16 -2.59
N ALA A 177 -1.95 -8.99 -2.00
CA ALA A 177 -0.83 -8.29 -2.63
C ALA A 177 -0.30 -9.05 -3.85
N ASN A 178 -0.24 -10.39 -3.80
CA ASN A 178 0.14 -11.18 -4.95
C ASN A 178 -0.93 -11.15 -6.06
N LEU A 179 -2.19 -11.36 -5.72
CA LEU A 179 -3.32 -11.24 -6.65
C LEU A 179 -3.32 -9.87 -7.33
N SER A 180 -3.11 -8.79 -6.56
CA SER A 180 -3.04 -7.42 -7.09
C SER A 180 -1.90 -7.24 -8.10
N LYS A 181 -0.79 -7.96 -7.99
CA LYS A 181 0.27 -7.97 -9.02
C LYS A 181 -0.17 -8.73 -10.27
N GLU A 182 -0.78 -9.90 -10.10
CA GLU A 182 -1.22 -10.77 -11.21
C GLU A 182 -2.33 -10.13 -12.07
N VAL A 183 -3.29 -9.45 -11.44
CA VAL A 183 -4.40 -8.80 -12.17
C VAL A 183 -4.14 -7.32 -12.50
N ASN A 184 -2.95 -6.78 -12.20
CA ASN A 184 -2.58 -5.42 -12.60
C ASN A 184 -2.46 -5.36 -14.13
N PRO A 185 -3.29 -4.57 -14.83
CA PRO A 185 -3.33 -4.53 -16.30
C PRO A 185 -2.04 -3.99 -16.94
N SER A 186 -1.11 -3.49 -16.13
CA SER A 186 0.20 -2.97 -16.55
C SER A 186 1.35 -3.97 -16.38
N TYR A 187 1.10 -5.12 -15.73
CA TYR A 187 2.10 -6.15 -15.47
C TYR A 187 2.25 -7.15 -16.64
N SER A 188 1.30 -7.15 -17.59
CA SER A 188 1.27 -8.03 -18.77
C SER A 188 2.02 -7.50 -20.00
N TRP A 189 2.82 -6.44 -19.84
CA TRP A 189 3.51 -5.73 -20.93
C TRP A 189 5.02 -5.56 -20.68
N SER A 190 5.62 -6.38 -19.81
CA SER A 190 7.05 -6.39 -19.47
C SER A 190 7.63 -7.80 -19.54
#